data_AF-A0A352NW89-F1
#
_entry.id   AF-A0A352NW89-F1
#
_cell.length_a   1.000
_cell.length_b   1.000
_cell.length_c   1.000
_cell.angle_alpha   90.00
_cell.angle_beta   90.00
_cell.angle_gamma   90.00
#
_symmetry.space_group_name_H-M   'P 1'
#
loop_
_entity.id
_entity.type
_entity.pdbx_description
1 polymer ?
#
loop_
_entity_poly.entity_id
_entity_poly.type
_entity_poly.pdbx_seq_one_letter_code
_entity_poly.pdbx_strand_id
1 'polypeptide(L)'
;MKKKFTRSISIFIFTVFFTSFVNAIGISQVYSEGILEPVNESVSVESHLKIDSKKKAKIPKRFRKSTDNIDKKDVNLKGLSILNASGSAQFTGNNIKILKEQIGNVPTAVIDLRQESHGFINNLAVSWVGEDNNKANKGLSREEVLKDESEKLKDIELNEEIEIDGKEIIPAEVQSERELVEQNGMNYIRIPVTDNERPSDEMVDYFIKIVKNMPENTWYHFHCKAGIGRTTTFMTMYDMMKNSKDVSLEDIMERQVLLGGKNLLKSGYKPGSFSGERSEFIKKFYKYTRENRDNFNTSWSQWLKSSSEN
;
A
#
# COMPACT_ATOMS: atom_id res chain seq x y z
N MET A 1 46.89 -54.54 34.94
CA MET A 1 46.89 -53.12 34.50
C MET A 1 45.56 -52.80 33.83
N LYS A 2 44.60 -52.22 34.58
CA LYS A 2 43.29 -51.79 34.06
C LYS A 2 43.37 -50.29 33.73
N LYS A 3 43.32 -49.92 32.45
CA LYS A 3 43.22 -48.51 32.03
C LYS A 3 41.76 -48.07 32.11
N LYS A 4 41.49 -47.07 32.96
CA LYS A 4 40.19 -46.38 33.08
C LYS A 4 39.96 -45.55 31.82
N PHE A 5 38.83 -45.78 31.14
CA PHE A 5 38.32 -44.91 30.08
C PHE A 5 37.29 -43.97 30.72
N THR A 6 37.66 -42.71 30.92
CA THR A 6 36.73 -41.65 31.31
C THR A 6 35.99 -41.17 30.06
N ARG A 7 34.72 -41.55 29.91
CA ARG A 7 33.81 -40.93 28.93
C ARG A 7 33.37 -39.57 29.47
N SER A 8 33.83 -38.50 28.84
CA SER A 8 33.27 -37.17 29.02
C SER A 8 31.88 -37.13 28.38
N ILE A 9 30.84 -36.92 29.17
CA ILE A 9 29.49 -36.64 28.69
C ILE A 9 29.48 -35.16 28.29
N SER A 10 29.50 -34.89 26.99
CA SER A 10 29.28 -33.53 26.47
C SER A 10 27.79 -33.24 26.48
N ILE A 11 27.30 -32.60 27.53
CA ILE A 11 25.94 -32.06 27.61
C ILE A 11 25.90 -30.83 26.70
N PHE A 12 25.39 -30.99 25.48
CA PHE A 12 25.03 -29.85 24.63
C PHE A 12 23.70 -29.30 25.14
N ILE A 13 23.75 -28.29 26.02
CA ILE A 13 22.58 -27.51 26.40
C ILE A 13 22.25 -26.61 25.20
N PHE A 14 21.21 -26.95 24.46
CA PHE A 14 20.65 -26.10 23.41
C PHE A 14 19.76 -25.04 24.08
N THR A 15 20.37 -23.99 24.64
CA THR A 15 19.63 -22.82 25.09
C THR A 15 19.22 -22.03 23.85
N VAL A 16 17.98 -22.23 23.40
CA VAL A 16 17.35 -21.35 22.41
C VAL A 16 17.10 -20.00 23.09
N PHE A 17 18.07 -19.10 22.99
CA PHE A 17 17.86 -17.70 23.31
C PHE A 17 16.99 -17.08 22.22
N PHE A 18 15.69 -17.00 22.49
CA PHE A 18 14.77 -16.14 21.75
C PHE A 18 15.08 -14.70 22.19
N THR A 19 16.13 -14.10 21.65
CA THR A 19 16.37 -12.67 21.83
C THR A 19 15.34 -11.92 21.00
N SER A 20 14.30 -11.45 21.70
CA SER A 20 13.44 -10.36 21.27
C SER A 20 14.32 -9.18 20.83
N PHE A 21 14.41 -8.97 19.51
CA PHE A 21 14.90 -7.71 18.96
C PHE A 21 13.82 -6.64 19.17
N VAL A 22 13.73 -6.17 20.41
CA VAL A 22 13.16 -4.86 20.73
C VAL A 22 14.32 -4.07 21.30
N ASN A 23 14.98 -3.30 20.43
CA ASN A 23 15.76 -2.16 20.88
C ASN A 23 15.91 -1.14 19.74
N ALA A 24 15.14 -0.06 19.89
CA ALA A 24 15.64 1.30 19.86
C ALA A 24 16.46 1.72 18.64
N ILE A 25 15.77 2.01 17.55
CA ILE A 25 16.09 3.19 16.73
C ILE A 25 14.85 4.08 16.82
N GLY A 26 15.02 5.23 17.47
CA GLY A 26 13.94 6.17 17.80
C GLY A 26 13.17 6.62 16.58
N ILE A 27 11.97 6.07 16.41
CA ILE A 27 10.86 6.78 15.81
C ILE A 27 10.19 7.49 16.99
N SER A 28 10.58 8.73 17.25
CA SER A 28 9.82 9.59 18.15
C SER A 28 8.38 9.60 17.66
N GLN A 29 7.46 9.15 18.52
CA GLN A 29 6.04 9.44 18.39
C GLN A 29 5.89 10.95 18.31
N VAL A 30 5.65 11.46 17.10
CA VAL A 30 5.23 12.84 16.91
C VAL A 30 3.74 12.88 17.28
N TYR A 31 3.46 13.04 18.57
CA TYR A 31 2.19 13.62 18.99
C TYR A 31 2.34 15.14 18.86
N SER A 32 1.66 15.71 17.87
CA SER A 32 1.42 17.14 17.84
C SER A 32 0.12 17.39 18.59
N GLU A 33 0.19 17.90 19.81
CA GLU A 33 -0.95 18.54 20.47
C GLU A 33 -1.26 19.84 19.72
N GLY A 34 -2.22 19.76 18.80
CA GLY A 34 -2.85 20.92 18.16
C GLY A 34 -4.18 21.20 18.85
N ILE A 35 -4.30 22.40 19.39
CA ILE A 35 -5.51 22.95 20.01
C ILE A 35 -6.68 22.86 19.00
N LEU A 36 -7.72 22.13 19.37
CA LEU A 36 -8.97 21.99 18.62
C LEU A 36 -9.80 23.26 18.78
N GLU A 37 -10.04 23.97 17.68
CA GLU A 37 -11.27 24.75 17.52
C GLU A 37 -12.35 23.86 16.89
N PRO A 38 -13.62 23.94 17.32
CA PRO A 38 -14.66 23.05 16.83
C PRO A 38 -15.08 23.50 15.44
N VAL A 39 -14.76 22.72 14.41
CA VAL A 39 -15.29 22.94 13.06
C VAL A 39 -16.20 21.78 12.69
N ASN A 40 -17.49 22.12 12.65
CA ASN A 40 -18.65 21.47 12.01
C ASN A 40 -18.89 19.97 12.23
N GLU A 41 -20.12 19.68 12.68
CA GLU A 41 -20.79 18.37 12.57
C GLU A 41 -20.34 17.62 11.32
N SER A 42 -19.72 16.45 11.54
CA SER A 42 -19.43 15.49 10.49
C SER A 42 -20.76 15.11 9.84
N VAL A 43 -21.04 15.68 8.67
CA VAL A 43 -22.14 15.21 7.83
C VAL A 43 -21.80 13.75 7.51
N SER A 44 -22.46 12.81 8.19
CA SER A 44 -22.35 11.39 7.90
C SER A 44 -22.97 11.19 6.52
N VAL A 45 -22.16 11.25 5.47
CA VAL A 45 -22.60 10.91 4.13
C VAL A 45 -23.06 9.45 4.18
N GLU A 46 -24.32 9.22 3.84
CA GLU A 46 -24.93 7.89 3.85
C GLU A 46 -24.05 6.95 3.01
N SER A 47 -23.59 5.86 3.63
CA SER A 47 -22.69 4.90 3.00
C SER A 47 -23.18 3.49 3.29
N HIS A 48 -23.18 2.64 2.28
CA HIS A 48 -23.59 1.25 2.41
C HIS A 48 -22.39 0.32 2.24
N LEU A 49 -22.47 -0.83 2.90
CA LEU A 49 -21.41 -1.82 2.87
C LEU A 49 -21.45 -2.62 1.56
N LYS A 50 -20.27 -2.87 0.99
CA LYS A 50 -20.12 -3.59 -0.29
C LYS A 50 -19.02 -4.64 -0.22
N ILE A 51 -19.20 -5.77 -0.89
CA ILE A 51 -18.17 -6.79 -1.01
C ILE A 51 -17.18 -6.43 -2.13
N ASP A 52 -15.91 -6.22 -1.78
CA ASP A 52 -14.85 -5.87 -2.73
C ASP A 52 -14.33 -7.08 -3.51
N SER A 53 -14.21 -8.22 -2.83
CA SER A 53 -13.68 -9.45 -3.44
C SER A 53 -14.29 -10.69 -2.81
N LYS A 54 -14.73 -11.61 -3.67
CA LYS A 54 -15.32 -12.92 -3.30
C LYS A 54 -14.34 -14.07 -3.54
N LYS A 55 -13.08 -13.79 -3.89
CA LYS A 55 -12.08 -14.83 -4.22
C LYS A 55 -11.61 -15.53 -2.95
N LYS A 56 -11.81 -16.86 -2.89
CA LYS A 56 -11.38 -17.68 -1.75
C LYS A 56 -10.02 -18.36 -1.97
N ALA A 57 -9.74 -18.93 -3.14
CA ALA A 57 -8.53 -19.73 -3.38
C ALA A 57 -7.78 -19.32 -4.67
N LYS A 58 -7.70 -18.03 -4.94
CA LYS A 58 -7.01 -17.49 -6.12
C LYS A 58 -6.28 -16.23 -5.76
N ILE A 59 -5.13 -16.03 -6.40
CA ILE A 59 -4.37 -14.80 -6.31
C ILE A 59 -5.27 -13.58 -6.56
N PRO A 60 -5.06 -12.45 -5.84
CA PRO A 60 -5.79 -11.22 -6.06
C PRO A 60 -5.78 -10.81 -7.54
N LYS A 61 -6.86 -10.17 -8.01
CA LYS A 61 -6.92 -9.76 -9.43
C LYS A 61 -5.76 -8.82 -9.74
N ARG A 62 -5.23 -8.90 -10.97
CA ARG A 62 -4.15 -8.04 -11.46
C ARG A 62 -2.90 -8.05 -10.57
N PHE A 63 -2.63 -9.17 -9.91
CA PHE A 63 -1.33 -9.36 -9.28
C PHE A 63 -0.25 -9.36 -10.36
N ARG A 64 0.80 -8.55 -10.15
CA ARG A 64 2.00 -8.48 -10.97
C ARG A 64 3.20 -8.08 -10.11
N LYS A 65 4.39 -8.48 -10.52
CA LYS A 65 5.66 -8.18 -9.85
C LYS A 65 6.62 -7.51 -10.80
N SER A 66 7.54 -6.72 -10.24
CA SER A 66 8.66 -6.17 -11.00
C SER A 66 9.62 -7.25 -11.52
N THR A 67 9.52 -8.47 -11.00
CA THR A 67 10.27 -9.65 -11.45
C THR A 67 9.53 -10.52 -12.46
N ASP A 68 8.29 -10.16 -12.85
CA ASP A 68 7.60 -10.89 -13.91
C ASP A 68 8.28 -10.67 -15.26
N ASN A 69 8.30 -11.70 -16.10
CA ASN A 69 9.00 -11.65 -17.39
C ASN A 69 8.32 -10.67 -18.36
N ILE A 70 9.13 -9.80 -18.96
CA ILE A 70 8.70 -8.90 -20.05
C ILE A 70 9.42 -9.34 -21.33
N ASP A 71 8.65 -9.89 -22.28
CA ASP A 71 9.16 -10.33 -23.59
C ASP A 71 9.04 -9.22 -24.64
N LYS A 72 9.77 -8.12 -24.43
CA LYS A 72 9.86 -6.99 -25.36
C LYS A 72 11.28 -6.43 -25.39
N LYS A 73 11.90 -6.42 -26.57
CA LYS A 73 13.32 -6.05 -26.74
C LYS A 73 13.61 -4.55 -26.65
N ASP A 74 12.62 -3.71 -26.92
CA ASP A 74 12.82 -2.26 -27.09
C ASP A 74 12.49 -1.43 -25.85
N VAL A 75 12.34 -2.04 -24.67
CA VAL A 75 12.06 -1.32 -23.41
C VAL A 75 13.24 -1.43 -22.45
N ASN A 76 13.63 -0.32 -21.83
CA ASN A 76 14.71 -0.32 -20.85
C ASN A 76 14.26 -0.95 -19.51
N LEU A 77 14.76 -2.17 -19.24
CA LEU A 77 14.47 -2.94 -18.03
C LEU A 77 15.47 -2.71 -16.89
N LYS A 78 16.42 -1.78 -17.03
CA LYS A 78 17.43 -1.51 -15.98
C LYS A 78 16.77 -1.22 -14.64
N GLY A 79 17.23 -1.94 -13.62
CA GLY A 79 16.78 -1.82 -12.22
C GLY A 79 15.40 -2.40 -11.91
N LEU A 80 14.64 -2.92 -12.90
CA LEU A 80 13.27 -3.41 -12.66
C LEU A 80 13.25 -4.73 -11.87
N SER A 81 14.11 -5.69 -12.22
CA SER A 81 14.16 -7.01 -11.56
C SER A 81 14.59 -6.96 -10.09
N ILE A 82 15.28 -5.90 -9.69
CA ILE A 82 15.71 -5.66 -8.30
C ILE A 82 14.88 -4.58 -7.61
N LEU A 83 13.79 -4.11 -8.24
CA LEU A 83 12.92 -3.09 -7.66
C LEU A 83 12.20 -3.60 -6.40
N ASN A 84 12.00 -4.91 -6.24
CA ASN A 84 11.29 -5.53 -5.11
C ASN A 84 9.87 -4.95 -4.93
N ALA A 85 9.10 -4.91 -6.02
CA ALA A 85 7.75 -4.36 -6.00
C ALA A 85 6.73 -5.30 -6.63
N SER A 86 5.50 -5.21 -6.14
CA SER A 86 4.34 -5.86 -6.73
C SER A 86 3.11 -5.01 -6.54
N GLY A 87 2.03 -5.33 -7.26
CA GLY A 87 0.74 -4.79 -6.87
C GLY A 87 -0.45 -5.60 -7.35
N SER A 88 -1.61 -5.37 -6.75
CA SER A 88 -2.85 -6.07 -7.09
C SER A 88 -4.12 -5.28 -6.75
N ALA A 89 -5.27 -5.87 -7.04
CA ALA A 89 -6.56 -5.52 -6.45
C ALA A 89 -6.64 -5.99 -4.99
N GLN A 90 -7.73 -5.62 -4.32
CA GLN A 90 -8.03 -6.04 -2.95
C GLN A 90 -7.94 -7.56 -2.77
N PHE A 91 -7.17 -7.99 -1.77
CA PHE A 91 -7.10 -9.38 -1.31
C PHE A 91 -8.19 -9.67 -0.28
N THR A 92 -8.38 -10.94 0.04
CA THR A 92 -9.32 -11.46 1.05
C THR A 92 -8.54 -12.15 2.16
N GLY A 93 -9.17 -12.37 3.32
CA GLY A 93 -8.58 -13.18 4.39
C GLY A 93 -8.15 -14.58 3.92
N ASN A 94 -8.87 -15.15 2.95
CA ASN A 94 -8.54 -16.46 2.40
C ASN A 94 -7.31 -16.47 1.48
N ASN A 95 -7.01 -15.37 0.78
CA ASN A 95 -5.97 -15.37 -0.26
C ASN A 95 -4.72 -14.53 0.06
N ILE A 96 -4.66 -13.89 1.24
CA ILE A 96 -3.46 -13.17 1.69
C ILE A 96 -2.24 -14.09 1.84
N LYS A 97 -2.43 -15.36 2.24
CA LYS A 97 -1.35 -16.35 2.30
C LYS A 97 -0.79 -16.67 0.91
N ILE A 98 -1.67 -16.84 -0.08
CA ILE A 98 -1.28 -17.02 -1.49
C ILE A 98 -0.52 -15.79 -2.00
N LEU A 99 -0.97 -14.59 -1.65
CA LEU A 99 -0.26 -13.35 -1.97
C LEU A 99 1.17 -13.36 -1.41
N LYS A 100 1.33 -13.69 -0.12
CA LYS A 100 2.63 -13.77 0.55
C LYS A 100 3.53 -14.83 -0.09
N GLU A 101 2.99 -16.02 -0.39
CA GLU A 101 3.73 -17.10 -1.07
C GLU A 101 4.26 -16.67 -2.45
N GLN A 102 3.47 -15.89 -3.19
CA GLN A 102 3.84 -15.40 -4.53
C GLN A 102 4.90 -14.29 -4.50
N ILE A 103 4.94 -13.52 -3.41
CA ILE A 103 6.01 -12.55 -3.12
C ILE A 103 7.28 -13.29 -2.69
N GLY A 104 7.14 -14.31 -1.83
CA GLY A 104 8.23 -15.09 -1.28
C GLY A 104 8.57 -14.69 0.15
N ASN A 105 9.56 -15.36 0.74
CA ASN A 105 9.96 -15.16 2.14
C ASN A 105 10.93 -13.98 2.30
N VAL A 106 10.42 -12.77 2.09
CA VAL A 106 11.16 -11.50 2.24
C VAL A 106 10.38 -10.52 3.13
N PRO A 107 11.06 -9.60 3.85
CA PRO A 107 10.39 -8.53 4.56
C PRO A 107 9.47 -7.77 3.59
N THR A 108 8.17 -7.75 3.89
CA THR A 108 7.15 -7.22 2.97
C THR A 108 6.38 -6.10 3.65
N ALA A 109 6.23 -4.98 2.96
CA ALA A 109 5.35 -3.89 3.32
C ALA A 109 4.16 -3.84 2.36
N VAL A 110 2.96 -4.06 2.90
CA VAL A 110 1.69 -3.85 2.20
C VAL A 110 1.36 -2.37 2.28
N ILE A 111 1.34 -1.73 1.10
CA ILE A 111 1.00 -0.32 0.94
C ILE A 111 -0.44 -0.24 0.45
N ASP A 112 -1.34 0.01 1.39
CA ASP A 112 -2.75 0.21 1.13
C ASP A 112 -2.99 1.65 0.69
N LEU A 113 -3.47 1.81 -0.54
CA LEU A 113 -3.69 3.09 -1.19
C LEU A 113 -5.15 3.59 -1.09
N ARG A 114 -5.99 2.90 -0.31
CA ARG A 114 -7.43 3.16 -0.26
C ARG A 114 -7.76 4.30 0.70
N GLN A 115 -8.51 5.30 0.25
CA GLN A 115 -9.03 6.33 1.18
C GLN A 115 -10.40 5.92 1.73
N GLU A 116 -11.19 5.20 0.94
CA GLU A 116 -12.44 4.61 1.38
C GLU A 116 -12.23 3.67 2.57
N SER A 117 -13.09 3.79 3.59
CA SER A 117 -13.11 2.88 4.73
C SER A 117 -13.40 1.46 4.29
N HIS A 118 -12.61 0.53 4.81
CA HIS A 118 -12.71 -0.88 4.47
C HIS A 118 -12.14 -1.77 5.56
N GLY A 119 -12.40 -3.06 5.42
CA GLY A 119 -11.87 -4.08 6.31
C GLY A 119 -12.39 -5.45 5.89
N PHE A 120 -12.52 -6.35 6.86
CA PHE A 120 -12.91 -7.71 6.61
C PHE A 120 -14.01 -8.13 7.58
N ILE A 121 -15.05 -8.75 7.03
CA ILE A 121 -16.06 -9.50 7.78
C ILE A 121 -15.84 -10.97 7.47
N ASN A 122 -15.52 -11.75 8.49
CA ASN A 122 -14.95 -13.08 8.36
C ASN A 122 -13.73 -13.03 7.42
N ASN A 123 -13.81 -13.71 6.28
CA ASN A 123 -12.77 -13.66 5.25
C ASN A 123 -13.13 -12.79 4.04
N LEU A 124 -14.25 -12.05 4.08
CA LEU A 124 -14.71 -11.21 2.97
C LEU A 124 -14.15 -9.81 3.11
N ALA A 125 -13.45 -9.34 2.08
CA ALA A 125 -13.05 -7.94 2.01
C ALA A 125 -14.28 -7.07 1.69
N VAL A 126 -14.53 -6.07 2.51
CA VAL A 126 -15.67 -5.16 2.41
C VAL A 126 -15.22 -3.70 2.48
N SER A 127 -16.00 -2.81 1.91
CA SER A 127 -15.79 -1.36 2.01
C SER A 127 -17.11 -0.60 2.10
N TRP A 128 -17.09 0.53 2.78
CA TRP A 128 -18.21 1.47 2.77
C TRP A 128 -18.15 2.33 1.51
N VAL A 129 -19.24 2.29 0.73
CA VAL A 129 -19.39 3.04 -0.51
C VAL A 129 -20.50 4.06 -0.31
N GLY A 130 -20.13 5.34 -0.31
CA GLY A 130 -21.09 6.44 -0.38
C GLY A 130 -21.62 6.65 -1.81
N GLU A 131 -22.62 7.52 -1.94
CA GLU A 131 -23.23 7.92 -3.23
C GLU A 131 -22.18 8.39 -4.27
N ASP A 132 -21.06 8.94 -3.78
CA ASP A 132 -19.95 9.47 -4.58
C ASP A 132 -18.98 8.40 -5.13
N ASN A 133 -19.39 7.14 -5.23
CA ASN A 133 -18.63 6.06 -5.89
C ASN A 133 -17.21 5.82 -5.30
N ASN A 134 -17.11 5.51 -3.99
CA ASN A 134 -15.88 5.31 -3.20
C ASN A 134 -15.12 6.60 -2.81
N LYS A 135 -15.82 7.74 -2.73
CA LYS A 135 -15.23 9.02 -2.31
C LYS A 135 -15.78 9.55 -0.98
N ALA A 136 -16.40 8.69 -0.17
CA ALA A 136 -17.02 9.07 1.10
C ALA A 136 -16.08 9.81 2.05
N ASN A 137 -14.79 9.46 2.02
CA ASN A 137 -13.76 10.06 2.87
C ASN A 137 -12.92 11.13 2.14
N LYS A 138 -13.38 11.64 0.99
CA LYS A 138 -12.67 12.67 0.26
C LYS A 138 -12.59 13.95 1.10
N GLY A 139 -11.40 14.55 1.16
CA GLY A 139 -11.16 15.78 1.91
C GLY A 139 -10.73 15.55 3.36
N LEU A 140 -10.87 14.33 3.89
CA LEU A 140 -10.37 13.97 5.21
C LEU A 140 -8.83 13.81 5.20
N SER A 141 -8.23 14.18 6.33
CA SER A 141 -6.84 13.84 6.66
C SER A 141 -6.65 12.34 6.84
N ARG A 142 -5.40 11.88 6.89
CA ARG A 142 -5.09 10.47 7.10
C ARG A 142 -5.62 9.95 8.44
N GLU A 143 -5.50 10.75 9.49
CA GLU A 143 -5.94 10.42 10.84
C GLU A 143 -7.47 10.31 10.92
N GLU A 144 -8.18 11.22 10.25
CA GLU A 144 -9.65 11.18 10.16
C GLU A 144 -10.14 9.97 9.36
N VAL A 145 -9.48 9.61 8.24
CA VAL A 145 -9.80 8.39 7.47
C VAL A 145 -9.66 7.14 8.34
N LEU A 146 -8.56 7.04 9.10
CA LEU A 146 -8.32 5.89 9.98
C LEU A 146 -9.34 5.82 11.13
N LYS A 147 -9.75 6.97 11.66
CA LYS A 147 -10.77 7.06 12.70
C LYS A 147 -12.14 6.62 12.18
N ASP A 148 -12.58 7.16 11.04
CA ASP A 148 -13.85 6.78 10.40
C ASP A 148 -13.90 5.27 10.10
N GLU A 149 -12.81 4.69 9.57
CA GLU A 149 -12.72 3.25 9.33
C GLU A 149 -12.81 2.43 10.62
N SER A 150 -12.12 2.85 11.68
CA SER A 150 -12.15 2.17 12.97
C SER A 150 -13.53 2.22 13.63
N GLU A 151 -14.23 3.35 13.54
CA GLU A 151 -15.59 3.50 14.09
C GLU A 151 -16.57 2.61 13.32
N LYS A 152 -16.54 2.66 11.99
CA LYS A 152 -17.38 1.81 11.12
C LYS A 152 -17.16 0.32 11.32
N LEU A 153 -15.92 -0.13 11.51
CA LEU A 153 -15.63 -1.54 11.80
C LEU A 153 -16.14 -1.96 13.18
N LYS A 154 -16.06 -1.07 14.18
CA LYS A 154 -16.52 -1.33 15.55
C LYS A 154 -18.05 -1.40 15.65
N ASP A 155 -18.75 -0.66 14.80
CA ASP A 155 -20.22 -0.64 14.76
C ASP A 155 -20.82 -1.91 14.14
N ILE A 156 -20.01 -2.82 13.58
CA ILE A 156 -20.50 -4.12 13.11
C ILE A 156 -20.68 -5.07 14.29
N GLU A 157 -21.92 -5.45 14.56
CA GLU A 157 -22.28 -6.40 15.61
C GLU A 157 -21.92 -7.83 15.21
N LEU A 158 -21.27 -8.56 16.13
CA LEU A 158 -20.91 -9.96 15.93
C LEU A 158 -22.11 -10.86 16.22
N ASN A 159 -22.25 -11.92 15.42
CA ASN A 159 -23.31 -12.92 15.50
C ASN A 159 -24.72 -12.39 15.20
N GLU A 160 -24.83 -11.15 14.71
CA GLU A 160 -26.06 -10.56 14.20
C GLU A 160 -26.03 -10.55 12.66
N GLU A 161 -27.17 -10.79 12.03
CA GLU A 161 -27.23 -10.85 10.57
C GLU A 161 -27.15 -9.46 9.96
N ILE A 162 -26.25 -9.29 8.98
CA ILE A 162 -26.11 -8.08 8.17
C ILE A 162 -26.31 -8.42 6.69
N GLU A 163 -27.11 -7.61 6.00
CA GLU A 163 -27.24 -7.70 4.55
C GLU A 163 -26.13 -6.92 3.83
N ILE A 164 -25.37 -7.59 2.97
CA ILE A 164 -24.32 -6.95 2.13
C ILE A 164 -24.46 -7.44 0.68
N ASP A 165 -24.73 -6.53 -0.25
CA ASP A 165 -24.98 -6.84 -1.67
C ASP A 165 -26.09 -7.91 -1.86
N GLY A 166 -27.21 -7.81 -1.13
CA GLY A 166 -28.32 -8.78 -1.21
C GLY A 166 -27.99 -10.15 -0.64
N LYS A 167 -27.05 -10.22 0.31
CA LYS A 167 -26.64 -11.46 0.98
C LYS A 167 -26.62 -11.27 2.48
N GLU A 168 -27.31 -12.17 3.16
CA GLU A 168 -27.25 -12.32 4.60
C GLU A 168 -25.90 -12.91 5.00
N ILE A 169 -25.18 -12.20 5.86
CA ILE A 169 -23.89 -12.59 6.41
C ILE A 169 -23.99 -12.47 7.92
N ILE A 170 -23.50 -13.47 8.64
CA ILE A 170 -23.33 -13.41 10.10
C ILE A 170 -21.84 -13.15 10.37
N PRO A 171 -21.45 -11.95 10.86
CA PRO A 171 -20.10 -11.64 11.26
C PRO A 171 -19.69 -12.49 12.46
N ALA A 172 -18.79 -13.45 12.28
CA ALA A 172 -18.13 -14.16 13.38
C ALA A 172 -16.81 -13.47 13.76
N GLU A 173 -16.22 -12.73 12.83
CA GLU A 173 -14.99 -11.97 13.00
C GLU A 173 -15.07 -10.68 12.18
N VAL A 174 -14.60 -9.57 12.74
CA VAL A 174 -14.41 -8.30 12.03
C VAL A 174 -12.98 -7.85 12.30
N GLN A 175 -12.26 -7.47 11.25
CA GLN A 175 -10.86 -7.04 11.37
C GLN A 175 -10.54 -5.94 10.36
N SER A 176 -9.65 -5.04 10.77
CA SER A 176 -8.98 -4.08 9.90
C SER A 176 -7.99 -4.77 8.97
N GLU A 177 -7.59 -4.10 7.89
CA GLU A 177 -6.54 -4.64 7.04
C GLU A 177 -5.17 -4.69 7.72
N ARG A 178 -4.89 -3.75 8.63
CA ARG A 178 -3.69 -3.79 9.47
C ARG A 178 -3.58 -5.12 10.21
N GLU A 179 -4.63 -5.50 10.94
CA GLU A 179 -4.66 -6.74 11.71
C GLU A 179 -4.43 -7.95 10.81
N LEU A 180 -5.15 -8.04 9.69
CA LEU A 180 -5.01 -9.17 8.76
C LEU A 180 -3.57 -9.29 8.21
N VAL A 181 -2.97 -8.16 7.82
CA VAL A 181 -1.62 -8.11 7.24
C VAL A 181 -0.57 -8.49 8.29
N GLU A 182 -0.66 -7.94 9.49
CA GLU A 182 0.28 -8.17 10.58
C GLU A 182 0.20 -9.60 11.13
N GLN A 183 -1.01 -10.18 11.24
CA GLN A 183 -1.20 -11.60 11.58
C GLN A 183 -0.53 -12.55 10.57
N ASN A 184 -0.38 -12.10 9.32
CA ASN A 184 0.32 -12.84 8.28
C ASN A 184 1.81 -12.45 8.18
N GLY A 185 2.37 -11.77 9.18
CA GLY A 185 3.81 -11.49 9.32
C GLY A 185 4.34 -10.56 8.22
N MET A 186 3.55 -9.55 7.84
CA MET A 186 3.93 -8.48 6.93
C MET A 186 3.69 -7.13 7.61
N ASN A 187 4.37 -6.07 7.16
CA ASN A 187 4.17 -4.71 7.66
C ASN A 187 3.02 -4.03 6.91
N TYR A 188 2.18 -3.29 7.62
CA TYR A 188 1.07 -2.55 7.01
C TYR A 188 1.32 -1.03 7.02
N ILE A 189 1.10 -0.39 5.87
CA ILE A 189 1.21 1.06 5.71
C ILE A 189 0.02 1.58 4.92
N ARG A 190 -0.73 2.51 5.53
CA ARG A 190 -1.89 3.17 4.92
C ARG A 190 -1.51 4.54 4.33
N ILE A 191 -1.71 4.71 3.02
CA ILE A 191 -1.59 5.98 2.28
C ILE A 191 -2.94 6.28 1.60
N PRO A 192 -3.85 7.01 2.27
CA PRO A 192 -5.20 7.23 1.76
C PRO A 192 -5.18 8.11 0.51
N VAL A 193 -5.58 7.54 -0.63
CA VAL A 193 -5.72 8.28 -1.90
C VAL A 193 -7.12 8.09 -2.46
N THR A 194 -7.79 9.22 -2.74
CA THR A 194 -9.12 9.27 -3.33
C THR A 194 -9.18 8.45 -4.62
N ASP A 195 -10.25 7.68 -4.80
CA ASP A 195 -10.39 6.87 -6.01
C ASP A 195 -10.44 7.75 -7.28
N ASN A 196 -9.79 7.26 -8.33
CA ASN A 196 -9.61 7.91 -9.64
C ASN A 196 -8.77 9.20 -9.70
N GLU A 197 -8.36 9.76 -8.57
CA GLU A 197 -7.56 11.00 -8.49
C GLU A 197 -6.05 10.69 -8.35
N ARG A 198 -5.22 11.73 -8.35
CA ARG A 198 -3.80 11.65 -7.99
C ARG A 198 -3.65 11.72 -6.45
N PRO A 199 -2.54 11.23 -5.85
CA PRO A 199 -2.25 11.50 -4.45
C PRO A 199 -2.10 13.00 -4.18
N SER A 200 -2.54 13.47 -3.01
CA SER A 200 -2.23 14.83 -2.54
C SER A 200 -0.73 15.01 -2.38
N ASP A 201 -0.25 16.25 -2.39
CA ASP A 201 1.19 16.53 -2.23
C ASP A 201 1.72 16.05 -0.87
N GLU A 202 0.90 16.14 0.18
CA GLU A 202 1.19 15.59 1.50
C GLU A 202 1.38 14.06 1.46
N MET A 203 0.50 13.32 0.77
CA MET A 203 0.62 11.87 0.64
C MET A 203 1.80 11.46 -0.24
N VAL A 204 2.21 12.31 -1.18
CA VAL A 204 3.45 12.12 -1.95
C VAL A 204 4.68 12.27 -1.04
N ASP A 205 4.73 13.31 -0.20
CA ASP A 205 5.80 13.49 0.78
C ASP A 205 5.85 12.34 1.78
N TYR A 206 4.69 11.89 2.26
CA TYR A 206 4.59 10.74 3.17
C TYR A 206 5.12 9.46 2.51
N PHE A 207 4.75 9.20 1.25
CA PHE A 207 5.27 8.07 0.49
C PHE A 207 6.79 8.11 0.30
N ILE A 208 7.35 9.27 -0.06
CA ILE A 208 8.80 9.45 -0.18
C ILE A 208 9.48 9.14 1.16
N LYS A 209 8.95 9.65 2.26
CA LYS A 209 9.47 9.39 3.61
C LYS A 209 9.44 7.89 3.94
N ILE A 210 8.38 7.17 3.59
CA ILE A 210 8.32 5.71 3.76
C ILE A 210 9.45 5.02 2.99
N VAL A 211 9.57 5.30 1.68
CA VAL A 211 10.55 4.66 0.80
C VAL A 211 12.00 4.93 1.25
N LYS A 212 12.28 6.13 1.76
CA LYS A 212 13.61 6.51 2.26
C LYS A 212 14.03 5.76 3.53
N ASN A 213 13.09 5.55 4.45
CA ASN A 213 13.40 5.07 5.80
C ASN A 213 13.24 3.56 5.95
N MET A 214 12.63 2.89 4.97
CA MET A 214 12.46 1.44 4.99
C MET A 214 13.75 0.71 4.60
N PRO A 215 14.03 -0.48 5.18
CA PRO A 215 15.21 -1.27 4.84
C PRO A 215 15.32 -1.56 3.34
N GLU A 216 16.54 -1.56 2.80
CA GLU A 216 16.80 -1.71 1.36
C GLU A 216 16.19 -2.99 0.74
N ASN A 217 16.13 -4.08 1.52
CA ASN A 217 15.61 -5.39 1.07
C ASN A 217 14.10 -5.56 1.26
N THR A 218 13.36 -4.49 1.56
CA THR A 218 11.90 -4.56 1.72
C THR A 218 11.22 -4.74 0.36
N TRP A 219 10.33 -5.71 0.28
CA TRP A 219 9.36 -5.85 -0.81
C TRP A 219 8.13 -4.97 -0.60
N TYR A 220 7.80 -4.13 -1.57
CA TYR A 220 6.62 -3.27 -1.52
C TYR A 220 5.46 -3.92 -2.29
N HIS A 221 4.36 -4.21 -1.61
CA HIS A 221 3.13 -4.66 -2.23
C HIS A 221 2.09 -3.54 -2.24
N PHE A 222 1.86 -2.93 -3.39
CA PHE A 222 0.88 -1.86 -3.55
C PHE A 222 -0.49 -2.45 -3.91
N HIS A 223 -1.56 -1.98 -3.27
CA HIS A 223 -2.90 -2.31 -3.76
C HIS A 223 -3.86 -1.14 -3.59
N CYS A 224 -4.97 -1.25 -4.32
CA CYS A 224 -6.17 -0.48 -4.06
C CYS A 224 -7.36 -1.41 -4.33
N LYS A 225 -8.59 -0.90 -4.38
CA LYS A 225 -9.78 -1.70 -4.66
C LYS A 225 -9.63 -2.59 -5.92
N ALA A 226 -9.28 -1.98 -7.06
CA ALA A 226 -9.24 -2.67 -8.36
C ALA A 226 -7.84 -3.07 -8.85
N GLY A 227 -6.77 -2.54 -8.23
CA GLY A 227 -5.40 -2.81 -8.67
C GLY A 227 -4.96 -2.10 -9.93
N ILE A 228 -5.64 -1.00 -10.30
CA ILE A 228 -5.47 -0.30 -11.59
C ILE A 228 -4.86 1.07 -11.39
N GLY A 229 -5.68 2.08 -11.04
CA GLY A 229 -5.30 3.49 -11.04
C GLY A 229 -4.23 3.80 -9.99
N ARG A 230 -4.65 3.85 -8.72
CA ARG A 230 -3.78 4.14 -7.57
C ARG A 230 -2.58 3.20 -7.51
N THR A 231 -2.81 1.89 -7.67
CA THR A 231 -1.74 0.90 -7.67
C THR A 231 -0.69 1.16 -8.75
N THR A 232 -1.10 1.44 -10.00
CA THR A 232 -0.10 1.74 -11.03
C THR A 232 0.59 3.08 -10.75
N THR A 233 -0.13 4.09 -10.25
CA THR A 233 0.46 5.38 -9.85
C THR A 233 1.64 5.16 -8.89
N PHE A 234 1.44 4.41 -7.81
CA PHE A 234 2.48 4.23 -6.79
C PHE A 234 3.59 3.26 -7.21
N MET A 235 3.28 2.21 -7.98
CA MET A 235 4.32 1.37 -8.58
C MET A 235 5.21 2.19 -9.52
N THR A 236 4.62 3.04 -10.37
CA THR A 236 5.35 3.95 -11.25
C THR A 236 6.16 4.98 -10.47
N MET A 237 5.61 5.59 -9.42
CA MET A 237 6.33 6.54 -8.57
C MET A 237 7.54 5.88 -7.89
N TYR A 238 7.35 4.69 -7.32
CA TYR A 238 8.44 3.94 -6.70
C TYR A 238 9.55 3.63 -7.71
N ASP A 239 9.16 3.22 -8.91
CA ASP A 239 10.08 2.93 -9.99
C ASP A 239 10.91 4.17 -10.40
N MET A 240 10.26 5.33 -10.51
CA MET A 240 10.91 6.62 -10.77
C MET A 240 11.91 6.98 -9.67
N MET A 241 11.55 6.79 -8.40
CA MET A 241 12.45 7.08 -7.29
C MET A 241 13.74 6.25 -7.35
N LYS A 242 13.68 5.03 -7.88
CA LYS A 242 14.83 4.13 -7.96
C LYS A 242 15.61 4.23 -9.27
N ASN A 243 14.94 4.56 -10.38
CA ASN A 243 15.50 4.35 -11.72
C ASN A 243 15.48 5.58 -12.65
N SER A 244 14.88 6.72 -12.29
CA SER A 244 14.72 7.87 -13.21
C SER A 244 16.04 8.56 -13.63
N LYS A 245 17.16 8.24 -12.98
CA LYS A 245 18.49 8.70 -13.40
C LYS A 245 18.96 8.02 -14.67
N ASP A 246 18.53 6.78 -14.87
CA ASP A 246 19.03 5.86 -15.90
C ASP A 246 17.96 5.43 -16.91
N VAL A 247 16.68 5.62 -16.58
CA VAL A 247 15.55 5.12 -17.36
C VAL A 247 14.61 6.28 -17.68
N SER A 248 14.16 6.34 -18.94
CA SER A 248 13.24 7.40 -19.41
C SER A 248 11.85 7.28 -18.78
N LEU A 249 11.08 8.37 -18.82
CA LEU A 249 9.69 8.36 -18.37
C LEU A 249 8.87 7.36 -19.21
N GLU A 250 9.12 7.34 -20.50
CA GLU A 250 8.46 6.49 -21.49
C GLU A 250 8.74 5.02 -21.21
N ASP A 251 10.00 4.65 -20.95
CA ASP A 251 10.38 3.27 -20.60
C ASP A 251 9.81 2.83 -19.26
N ILE A 252 9.86 3.68 -18.23
CA ILE A 252 9.25 3.39 -16.92
C ILE A 252 7.75 3.17 -17.10
N MET A 253 7.07 4.01 -17.88
CA MET A 253 5.64 3.82 -18.08
C MET A 253 5.35 2.56 -18.89
N GLU A 254 6.08 2.33 -19.98
CA GLU A 254 5.90 1.18 -20.87
C GLU A 254 6.12 -0.13 -20.12
N ARG A 255 7.20 -0.26 -19.32
CA ARG A 255 7.43 -1.49 -18.54
C ARG A 255 6.36 -1.74 -17.49
N GLN A 256 5.83 -0.70 -16.83
CA GLN A 256 4.70 -0.84 -15.91
C GLN A 256 3.41 -1.29 -16.64
N VAL A 257 3.19 -0.85 -17.89
CA VAL A 257 2.09 -1.33 -18.74
C VAL A 257 2.29 -2.79 -19.14
N LEU A 258 3.51 -3.18 -19.50
CA LEU A 258 3.85 -4.56 -19.87
C LEU A 258 3.68 -5.53 -18.70
N LEU A 259 3.90 -5.07 -17.46
CA LEU A 259 3.55 -5.81 -16.24
C LEU A 259 2.02 -5.89 -15.97
N GLY A 260 1.19 -5.27 -16.80
CA GLY A 260 -0.28 -5.26 -16.65
C GLY A 260 -0.85 -4.04 -15.92
N GLY A 261 -0.02 -3.02 -15.70
CA GLY A 261 -0.43 -1.71 -15.18
C GLY A 261 -1.20 -0.87 -16.20
N LYS A 262 -1.78 0.23 -15.73
CA LYS A 262 -2.45 1.22 -16.58
C LYS A 262 -1.44 2.21 -17.16
N ASN A 263 -1.56 2.55 -18.45
CA ASN A 263 -0.81 3.67 -18.99
C ASN A 263 -1.34 5.00 -18.39
N LEU A 264 -0.50 5.64 -17.57
CA LEU A 264 -0.85 6.87 -16.85
C LEU A 264 -0.57 8.15 -17.64
N LEU A 265 0.21 8.07 -18.71
CA LEU A 265 0.57 9.22 -19.55
C LEU A 265 -0.55 9.59 -20.52
N LYS A 266 -1.41 8.62 -20.88
CA LYS A 266 -2.58 8.85 -21.73
C LYS A 266 -3.73 9.43 -20.89
N SER A 267 -4.12 10.67 -21.18
CA SER A 267 -5.40 11.21 -20.72
C SER A 267 -6.53 10.61 -21.58
N GLY A 268 -7.59 10.15 -20.92
CA GLY A 268 -8.83 9.80 -21.61
C GLY A 268 -9.75 11.00 -21.54
N TYR A 269 -10.22 11.51 -22.67
CA TYR A 269 -11.23 12.56 -22.66
C TYR A 269 -12.57 11.96 -22.20
N LYS A 270 -12.87 12.11 -20.92
CA LYS A 270 -14.18 11.86 -20.33
C LYS A 270 -14.49 13.01 -19.38
N PRO A 271 -15.64 13.69 -19.50
CA PRO A 271 -16.08 14.69 -18.53
C PRO A 271 -16.02 14.14 -17.09
N GLY A 272 -15.46 14.91 -16.16
CA GLY A 272 -15.23 14.48 -14.78
C GLY A 272 -14.06 13.51 -14.56
N SER A 273 -13.24 13.25 -15.59
CA SER A 273 -12.06 12.39 -15.46
C SER A 273 -10.83 13.17 -14.98
N PHE A 274 -10.29 12.75 -13.84
CA PHE A 274 -9.00 13.20 -13.31
C PHE A 274 -7.78 12.55 -13.99
N SER A 275 -7.97 11.93 -15.17
CA SER A 275 -6.87 11.27 -15.88
C SER A 275 -5.82 12.25 -16.42
N GLY A 276 -6.24 13.46 -16.83
CA GLY A 276 -5.33 14.54 -17.22
C GLY A 276 -4.46 15.01 -16.06
N GLU A 277 -5.08 15.35 -14.93
CA GLU A 277 -4.36 15.77 -13.72
C GLU A 277 -3.35 14.72 -13.24
N ARG A 278 -3.73 13.43 -13.26
CA ARG A 278 -2.81 12.34 -12.92
C ARG A 278 -1.65 12.23 -13.92
N SER A 279 -1.90 12.39 -15.22
CA SER A 279 -0.83 12.35 -16.23
C SER A 279 0.18 13.48 -16.00
N GLU A 280 -0.30 14.70 -15.76
CA GLU A 280 0.56 15.86 -15.46
C GLU A 280 1.32 15.67 -14.16
N PHE A 281 0.70 15.12 -13.12
CA PHE A 281 1.39 14.74 -11.90
C PHE A 281 2.52 13.74 -12.16
N ILE A 282 2.29 12.67 -12.91
CA ILE A 282 3.32 11.65 -13.19
C ILE A 282 4.51 12.26 -13.93
N LYS A 283 4.27 13.16 -14.90
CA LYS A 283 5.34 13.89 -15.59
C LYS A 283 6.15 14.78 -14.64
N LYS A 284 5.46 15.55 -13.79
CA LYS A 284 6.12 16.41 -12.79
C LYS A 284 6.88 15.60 -11.75
N PHE A 285 6.34 14.48 -11.28
CA PHE A 285 7.00 13.60 -10.33
C PHE A 285 8.27 12.96 -10.93
N TYR A 286 8.22 12.57 -12.20
CA TYR A 286 9.43 12.14 -12.90
C TYR A 286 10.50 13.24 -12.95
N LYS A 287 10.12 14.47 -13.29
CA LYS A 287 11.05 15.63 -13.26
C LYS A 287 11.68 15.80 -11.87
N TYR A 288 10.86 15.81 -10.83
CA TYR A 288 11.32 15.86 -9.43
C TYR A 288 12.34 14.77 -9.10
N THR A 289 12.00 13.49 -9.34
CA THR A 289 12.92 12.38 -9.03
C THR A 289 14.22 12.45 -9.85
N ARG A 290 14.17 12.96 -11.09
CA ARG A 290 15.33 13.12 -11.97
C ARG A 290 16.24 14.28 -11.57
N GLU A 291 15.68 15.34 -11.02
CA GLU A 291 16.42 16.52 -10.53
C GLU A 291 16.95 16.32 -9.11
N ASN A 292 16.26 15.53 -8.27
CA ASN A 292 16.66 15.33 -6.88
C ASN A 292 18.06 14.68 -6.77
N ARG A 293 19.02 15.33 -6.10
CA ARG A 293 20.40 14.81 -5.90
C ARG A 293 20.75 14.56 -4.44
N ASP A 294 19.84 14.83 -3.52
CA ASP A 294 20.10 14.87 -2.08
C ASP A 294 19.47 13.68 -1.34
N ASN A 295 19.29 12.56 -2.05
CA ASN A 295 18.60 11.38 -1.55
C ASN A 295 17.20 11.72 -0.99
N PHE A 296 16.44 12.50 -1.74
CA PHE A 296 15.08 12.93 -1.40
C PHE A 296 14.99 13.68 -0.06
N ASN A 297 16.04 14.42 0.34
CA ASN A 297 15.99 15.30 1.51
C ASN A 297 15.13 16.54 1.23
N THR A 298 15.21 17.08 0.01
CA THR A 298 14.23 18.02 -0.53
C THR A 298 12.94 17.26 -0.81
N SER A 299 11.89 17.58 -0.06
CA SER A 299 10.56 16.98 -0.22
C SER A 299 9.93 17.36 -1.57
N TRP A 300 8.91 16.62 -1.99
CA TRP A 300 8.13 16.94 -3.17
C TRP A 300 7.47 18.31 -3.05
N SER A 301 6.85 18.61 -1.91
CA SER A 301 6.21 19.91 -1.68
C SER A 301 7.22 21.06 -1.65
N GLN A 302 8.43 20.84 -1.13
CA GLN A 302 9.50 21.84 -1.17
C GLN A 302 9.97 22.10 -2.60
N TRP A 303 10.17 21.04 -3.39
CA TRP A 303 10.57 21.17 -4.80
C TRP A 303 9.51 21.87 -5.64
N LEU A 304 8.22 21.60 -5.40
CA LEU A 304 7.12 22.28 -6.08
C LEU A 304 7.16 23.80 -5.85
N LYS A 305 7.39 24.26 -4.62
CA LYS A 305 7.50 25.69 -4.29
C LYS A 305 8.65 26.36 -5.05
N SER A 306 9.83 25.73 -5.06
CA SER A 306 10.99 26.25 -5.80
C SER A 306 10.81 26.26 -7.32
N SER A 307 9.99 25.35 -7.85
CA SER A 307 9.70 25.24 -9.28
C SER A 307 8.60 26.19 -9.75
N SER A 308 7.78 26.74 -8.85
CA SER A 308 6.78 27.77 -9.17
C SER A 308 7.34 29.19 -9.12
N GLU A 309 8.51 29.38 -8.49
CA GLU A 309 9.20 30.68 -8.38
C GLU A 309 10.19 30.94 -9.53
N ASN A 310 10.39 29.97 -10.43
CA ASN A 310 11.26 30.04 -11.61
C ASN A 310 10.45 29.85 -12.90
#